data_AF-A0A345BUT8-F1
#
_entry.id   AF-A0A345BUT8-F1
#
_cell.length_a   1.000
_cell.length_b   1.000
_cell.length_c   1.000
_cell.angle_alpha   90.00
_cell.angle_beta   90.00
_cell.angle_gamma   90.00
#
_symmetry.space_group_name_H-M   'P 1'
#
loop_
_entity.id
_entity.type
_entity.pdbx_description
1 polymer ?
#
loop_
_entity_poly.entity_id
_entity_poly.type
_entity_poly.pdbx_seq_one_letter_code
_entity_poly.pdbx_strand_id
1 'polypeptide(L)'
;MKKIVAGVTVSVLIGAGVMSSPSSAAADAAPGDIIITLGEDLSDEERETVLSEMDGGEQDTIIEVTNEEEHDYLGEYIPAAEIGSNAISSSQITIAEAGTGIDVETNRINYVTEGMYANALVTAGVEDADIYVTAPFEVSGTGALTGLIKAYEIETDVDIPEDQKRVANEELVKTGELSENHGTEEATELMARIKEAIGEEDVETEEDLRNLIERIADEIGITLTDEEMDGLVSLFERMQDLDIDWDHVQNQISQIRDNIDEWVSSEEAQGFVQSILDFFSELIDTVRGWFEGSGSESGS
;
A
#
# COMPACT_ATOMS: atom_id res chain seq x y z
N MET A 1 63.88 -49.78 53.51
CA MET A 1 64.76 -48.62 53.24
C MET A 1 63.93 -47.54 52.55
N LYS A 2 64.14 -46.28 52.94
CA LYS A 2 63.52 -45.02 52.45
C LYS A 2 63.33 -45.03 50.91
N LYS A 3 62.33 -44.38 50.31
CA LYS A 3 62.14 -42.92 50.29
C LYS A 3 60.71 -42.52 49.87
N ILE A 4 60.28 -41.41 50.44
CA ILE A 4 59.12 -40.57 50.11
C ILE A 4 59.40 -39.83 48.80
N VAL A 5 58.41 -39.73 47.90
CA VAL A 5 58.19 -38.54 47.06
C VAL A 5 56.68 -38.31 46.93
N ALA A 6 56.27 -37.09 47.24
CA ALA A 6 54.91 -36.58 47.18
C ALA A 6 54.53 -36.18 45.75
N GLY A 7 53.23 -36.15 45.49
CA GLY A 7 52.67 -35.08 44.64
C GLY A 7 51.65 -35.51 43.58
N VAL A 8 50.53 -34.80 43.65
CA VAL A 8 49.63 -34.39 42.55
C VAL A 8 48.39 -35.27 42.31
N THR A 9 47.33 -34.83 42.97
CA THR A 9 45.92 -35.07 42.68
C THR A 9 45.52 -34.30 41.41
N VAL A 10 44.97 -34.99 40.41
CA VAL A 10 44.10 -34.39 39.38
C VAL A 10 42.94 -35.35 39.15
N SER A 11 41.78 -35.00 39.68
CA SER A 11 40.51 -35.66 39.39
C SER A 11 39.97 -35.13 38.06
N VAL A 12 39.86 -35.99 37.06
CA VAL A 12 39.21 -35.68 35.77
C VAL A 12 37.70 -35.80 35.96
N LEU A 13 37.01 -34.66 36.00
CA LEU A 13 35.57 -34.54 35.85
C LEU A 13 35.25 -34.42 34.35
N ILE A 14 34.62 -35.45 33.80
CA ILE A 14 34.08 -35.44 32.44
C ILE A 14 32.75 -34.66 32.50
N GLY A 15 32.79 -33.39 32.10
CA GLY A 15 31.60 -32.58 31.89
C GLY A 15 30.94 -32.95 30.56
N ALA A 16 29.71 -33.46 30.61
CA ALA A 16 28.85 -33.59 29.44
C ALA A 16 28.34 -32.19 29.05
N GLY A 17 28.88 -31.65 27.96
CA GLY A 17 28.36 -30.42 27.35
C GLY A 17 27.03 -30.71 26.66
N VAL A 18 25.94 -30.24 27.24
CA VAL A 18 24.68 -30.05 26.53
C VAL A 18 24.89 -28.81 25.67
N MET A 19 25.20 -28.99 24.38
CA MET A 19 25.07 -27.92 23.40
C MET A 19 23.57 -27.67 23.20
N SER A 20 23.02 -26.71 23.92
CA SER A 20 21.77 -26.06 23.55
C SER A 20 22.07 -25.18 22.34
N SER A 21 21.75 -25.68 21.15
CA SER A 21 21.67 -24.83 19.95
C SER A 21 20.63 -23.74 20.22
N PRO A 22 20.91 -22.46 19.91
CA PRO A 22 19.88 -21.44 19.96
C PRO A 22 18.79 -21.84 18.95
N SER A 23 17.57 -22.02 19.45
CA SER A 23 16.38 -22.00 18.60
C SER A 23 16.31 -20.57 18.07
N SER A 24 16.45 -20.38 16.77
CA SER A 24 16.02 -19.15 16.10
C SER A 24 14.51 -19.05 16.35
N ALA A 25 14.13 -18.28 17.38
CA ALA A 25 12.79 -17.75 17.46
C ALA A 25 12.68 -16.76 16.30
N ALA A 26 11.68 -16.93 15.44
CA ALA A 26 11.19 -15.81 14.65
C ALA A 26 10.87 -14.71 15.67
N ALA A 27 11.42 -13.51 15.47
CA ALA A 27 10.90 -12.36 16.18
C ALA A 27 9.53 -12.11 15.56
N ASP A 28 8.47 -12.15 16.36
CA ASP A 28 7.21 -11.50 15.95
C ASP A 28 7.54 -10.03 15.66
N ALA A 29 6.96 -9.46 14.60
CA ALA A 29 6.98 -8.03 14.36
C ALA A 29 6.66 -7.27 15.66
N ALA A 30 7.50 -6.32 16.01
CA ALA A 30 7.38 -5.51 17.20
C ALA A 30 7.23 -4.03 16.83
N PRO A 31 6.50 -3.24 17.64
CA PRO A 31 6.44 -1.81 17.44
C PRO A 31 7.85 -1.18 17.37
N GLY A 32 8.09 -0.42 16.31
CA GLY A 32 9.37 0.19 15.96
C GLY A 32 10.25 -0.64 15.03
N ASP A 33 9.82 -1.83 14.61
CA ASP A 33 10.48 -2.55 13.53
C ASP A 33 10.24 -1.82 12.20
N ILE A 34 11.31 -1.68 11.42
CA ILE A 34 11.34 -0.89 10.19
C ILE A 34 11.75 -1.78 9.03
N ILE A 35 11.02 -1.68 7.93
CA ILE A 35 11.37 -2.32 6.67
C ILE A 35 11.20 -1.33 5.52
N ILE A 36 12.16 -1.36 4.60
CA ILE A 36 12.27 -0.41 3.50
C ILE A 36 12.13 -1.16 2.18
N THR A 37 11.33 -0.62 1.26
CA THR A 37 11.28 -1.05 -0.12
C THR A 37 11.87 -0.02 -1.06
N LEU A 38 12.66 -0.46 -2.02
CA LEU A 38 13.22 0.36 -3.08
C LEU A 38 12.69 -0.10 -4.43
N GLY A 39 12.39 0.84 -5.32
CA GLY A 39 12.21 0.52 -6.73
C GLY A 39 13.47 -0.09 -7.34
N GLU A 40 13.33 -1.19 -8.08
CA GLU A 40 14.45 -1.93 -8.68
C GLU A 40 15.26 -1.07 -9.66
N ASP A 41 14.59 -0.13 -10.35
CA ASP A 41 15.18 0.67 -11.43
C ASP A 41 15.84 1.97 -10.95
N LEU A 42 15.92 2.19 -9.64
CA LEU A 42 16.70 3.29 -9.06
C LEU A 42 18.18 3.11 -9.34
N SER A 43 18.83 4.17 -9.84
CA SER A 43 20.29 4.20 -9.92
C SER A 43 20.94 4.22 -8.53
N ASP A 44 22.21 3.85 -8.44
CA ASP A 44 22.95 3.82 -7.17
C ASP A 44 22.87 5.16 -6.39
N GLU A 45 22.90 6.30 -7.10
CA GLU A 45 22.80 7.65 -6.50
C GLU A 45 21.38 7.95 -6.01
N GLU A 46 20.36 7.52 -6.75
CA GLU A 46 18.96 7.68 -6.35
C GLU A 46 18.63 6.80 -5.15
N ARG A 47 19.15 5.56 -5.11
CA ARG A 47 19.04 4.66 -3.95
C ARG A 47 19.64 5.28 -2.70
N GLU A 48 20.85 5.84 -2.79
CA GLU A 48 21.48 6.53 -1.66
C GLU A 48 20.66 7.73 -1.19
N THR A 49 20.06 8.46 -2.13
CA THR A 49 19.19 9.61 -1.84
C THR A 49 17.94 9.21 -1.06
N VAL A 50 17.18 8.23 -1.55
CA VAL A 50 15.93 7.81 -0.89
C VAL A 50 16.20 7.11 0.44
N LEU A 51 17.26 6.29 0.54
CA LEU A 51 17.65 5.66 1.81
C LEU A 51 18.04 6.69 2.86
N SER A 52 18.82 7.70 2.47
CA SER A 52 19.20 8.78 3.39
C SER A 52 18.01 9.61 3.85
N GLU A 53 16.98 9.75 3.02
CA GLU A 53 15.76 10.49 3.37
C GLU A 53 14.89 9.73 4.37
N MET A 54 14.83 8.41 4.23
CA MET A 54 14.11 7.51 5.14
C MET A 54 14.88 7.25 6.45
N ASP A 55 16.02 7.92 6.68
CA ASP A 55 16.95 7.62 7.77
C ASP A 55 17.40 6.12 7.80
N GLY A 56 17.34 5.45 6.65
CA GLY A 56 17.69 4.04 6.48
C GLY A 56 19.20 3.78 6.49
N GLY A 57 19.60 2.64 7.05
CA GLY A 57 20.99 2.20 7.19
C GLY A 57 21.26 0.80 6.66
N GLU A 58 22.54 0.40 6.62
CA GLU A 58 23.00 -0.90 6.10
C GLU A 58 22.45 -2.14 6.85
N GLN A 59 21.80 -1.93 7.99
CA GLN A 59 21.26 -3.01 8.83
C GLN A 59 19.76 -3.25 8.59
N ASP A 60 19.10 -2.34 7.89
CA ASP A 60 17.66 -2.43 7.66
C ASP A 60 17.37 -3.47 6.58
N THR A 61 16.22 -4.12 6.70
CA THR A 61 15.76 -5.05 5.68
C THR A 61 15.33 -4.21 4.47
N ILE A 62 16.07 -4.35 3.37
CA ILE A 62 15.76 -3.67 2.11
C ILE A 62 15.19 -4.70 1.12
N ILE A 63 13.98 -4.44 0.64
CA ILE A 63 13.29 -5.23 -0.37
C ILE A 63 13.25 -4.44 -1.68
N GLU A 64 13.39 -5.12 -2.80
CA GLU A 64 13.21 -4.50 -4.12
C GLU A 64 11.81 -4.78 -4.65
N VAL A 65 11.22 -3.76 -5.30
CA VAL A 65 9.98 -3.85 -6.05
C VAL A 65 10.32 -3.67 -7.51
N THR A 66 9.97 -4.66 -8.31
CA THR A 66 10.26 -4.69 -9.74
C THR A 66 9.12 -4.06 -10.53
N ASN A 67 9.41 -3.55 -11.73
CA ASN A 67 8.35 -3.06 -12.60
C ASN A 67 7.41 -4.20 -13.07
N GLU A 68 7.89 -5.45 -13.15
CA GLU A 68 7.04 -6.62 -13.45
C GLU A 68 5.94 -6.79 -12.40
N GLU A 69 6.27 -6.64 -11.11
CA GLU A 69 5.28 -6.68 -10.02
C GLU A 69 4.24 -5.56 -10.16
N GLU A 70 4.64 -4.36 -10.57
CA GLU A 70 3.69 -3.26 -10.84
C GLU A 70 2.72 -3.61 -11.98
N HIS A 71 3.21 -4.19 -13.08
CA HIS A 71 2.35 -4.64 -14.19
C HIS A 71 1.42 -5.77 -13.77
N ASP A 72 1.86 -6.67 -12.89
CA ASP A 72 1.05 -7.78 -12.40
C ASP A 72 -0.13 -7.31 -11.54
N TYR A 73 0.06 -6.29 -10.70
CA TYR A 73 -1.00 -5.78 -9.82
C TYR A 73 -1.83 -4.64 -10.42
N LEU A 74 -1.26 -3.84 -11.32
CA LEU A 74 -1.93 -2.65 -11.88
C LEU A 74 -2.34 -2.83 -13.34
N GLY A 75 -1.75 -3.76 -14.09
CA GLY A 75 -1.92 -3.86 -15.55
C GLY A 75 -3.34 -4.21 -16.03
N GLU A 76 -4.19 -4.73 -15.14
CA GLU A 76 -5.62 -4.93 -15.44
C GLU A 76 -6.43 -3.62 -15.36
N TYR A 77 -5.93 -2.62 -14.65
CA TYR A 77 -6.64 -1.39 -14.30
C TYR A 77 -6.03 -0.15 -14.97
N ILE A 78 -4.69 -0.12 -15.09
CA ILE A 78 -3.92 0.97 -15.67
C ILE A 78 -3.27 0.48 -16.98
N PRO A 79 -3.35 1.25 -18.08
CA PRO A 79 -2.60 0.93 -19.29
C PRO A 79 -1.09 0.83 -19.03
N ALA A 80 -0.43 -0.17 -19.60
CA ALA A 80 1.01 -0.41 -19.42
C ALA A 80 1.91 0.82 -19.71
N ALA A 81 1.47 1.75 -20.56
CA ALA A 81 2.20 2.98 -20.84
C ALA A 81 2.25 3.93 -19.62
N GLU A 82 1.20 3.95 -18.81
CA GLU A 82 1.07 4.80 -17.62
C GLU A 82 1.74 4.18 -16.39
N ILE A 83 1.74 2.85 -16.29
CA ILE A 83 2.62 2.13 -15.34
C ILE A 83 4.09 2.41 -15.69
N GLY A 84 4.38 2.53 -16.98
CA GLY A 84 5.73 2.77 -17.48
C GLY A 84 6.57 1.49 -17.49
N SER A 85 7.89 1.68 -17.42
CA SER A 85 8.87 0.59 -17.58
C SER A 85 9.94 0.57 -16.48
N ASN A 86 9.80 1.41 -15.46
CA ASN A 86 10.77 1.53 -14.39
C ASN A 86 10.03 1.65 -13.05
N ALA A 87 10.37 0.81 -12.09
CA ALA A 87 9.92 0.93 -10.71
C ALA A 87 10.82 1.92 -9.96
N ILE A 88 10.30 3.09 -9.62
CA ILE A 88 11.07 4.23 -9.07
C ILE A 88 10.64 4.61 -7.65
N SER A 89 9.36 4.46 -7.31
CA SER A 89 8.88 4.78 -5.96
C SER A 89 9.47 3.82 -4.91
N SER A 90 9.75 4.36 -3.74
CA SER A 90 10.26 3.66 -2.56
C SER A 90 9.35 3.91 -1.38
N SER A 91 9.39 3.03 -0.39
CA SER A 91 8.56 3.16 0.79
C SER A 91 9.27 2.64 2.02
N GLN A 92 8.86 3.13 3.18
CA GLN A 92 9.22 2.62 4.48
C GLN A 92 7.94 2.36 5.25
N ILE A 93 7.89 1.23 5.95
CA ILE A 93 6.86 0.93 6.93
C ILE A 93 7.53 0.70 8.28
N THR A 94 6.99 1.36 9.29
CA THR A 94 7.35 1.19 10.70
C THR A 94 6.14 0.60 11.42
N ILE A 95 6.30 -0.56 12.05
CA ILE A 95 5.22 -1.17 12.82
C ILE A 95 4.92 -0.27 14.03
N ALA A 96 3.67 0.14 14.19
CA ALA A 96 3.23 1.00 15.28
C ALA A 96 2.65 0.19 16.45
N GLU A 97 2.26 0.87 17.53
CA GLU A 97 1.56 0.22 18.63
C GLU A 97 0.12 -0.17 18.21
N ALA A 98 -0.40 -1.25 18.78
CA ALA A 98 -1.74 -1.73 18.45
C ALA A 98 -2.84 -0.66 18.69
N GLY A 99 -3.69 -0.44 17.70
CA GLY A 99 -4.74 0.58 17.69
C GLY A 99 -4.27 1.99 17.30
N THR A 100 -3.04 2.14 16.80
CA THR A 100 -2.52 3.41 16.27
C THR A 100 -3.10 3.73 14.89
N GLY A 101 -3.60 2.75 14.13
CA GLY A 101 -4.08 3.00 12.77
C GLY A 101 -2.95 3.10 11.75
N ILE A 102 -3.33 3.43 10.51
CA ILE A 102 -2.37 3.66 9.43
C ILE A 102 -2.18 5.16 9.28
N ASP A 103 -0.94 5.61 9.47
CA ASP A 103 -0.52 6.97 9.19
C ASP A 103 0.40 6.96 7.96
N VAL A 104 0.15 7.86 7.01
CA VAL A 104 0.89 7.90 5.74
C VAL A 104 1.39 9.31 5.51
N GLU A 105 2.70 9.43 5.28
CA GLU A 105 3.33 10.63 4.77
C GLU A 105 3.89 10.34 3.36
N THR A 106 3.75 11.32 2.46
CA THR A 106 4.29 11.21 1.10
C THR A 106 5.26 12.34 0.77
N ASN A 107 6.26 12.04 -0.05
CA ASN A 107 7.19 13.04 -0.57
C ASN A 107 7.51 12.75 -2.05
N ARG A 108 7.37 13.76 -2.90
CA ARG A 108 7.58 13.63 -4.35
C ARG A 108 6.69 12.56 -5.01
N ILE A 109 5.48 12.42 -4.47
CA ILE A 109 4.39 11.61 -5.01
C ILE A 109 3.27 12.57 -5.42
N ASN A 110 2.86 12.51 -6.68
CA ASN A 110 1.95 13.52 -7.25
C ASN A 110 0.60 12.98 -7.70
N TYR A 111 0.35 11.68 -7.52
CA TYR A 111 -0.86 11.03 -7.98
C TYR A 111 -1.57 10.23 -6.88
N VAL A 112 -0.85 9.38 -6.14
CA VAL A 112 -1.44 8.65 -5.01
C VAL A 112 -1.31 9.47 -3.73
N THR A 113 -2.42 9.88 -3.10
CA THR A 113 -2.37 10.56 -1.79
C THR A 113 -2.10 9.62 -0.64
N GLU A 114 -1.73 10.22 0.49
CA GLU A 114 -1.72 9.63 1.82
C GLU A 114 -3.03 8.88 2.13
N GLY A 115 -4.18 9.53 1.94
CA GLY A 115 -5.49 8.92 2.18
C GLY A 115 -5.80 7.76 1.23
N MET A 116 -5.37 7.83 -0.04
CA MET A 116 -5.52 6.73 -1.00
C MET A 116 -4.66 5.52 -0.61
N TYR A 117 -3.40 5.73 -0.21
CA TYR A 117 -2.56 4.65 0.31
C TYR A 117 -3.19 4.03 1.54
N ALA A 118 -3.57 4.84 2.54
CA ALA A 118 -4.14 4.35 3.77
C ALA A 118 -5.39 3.50 3.50
N ASN A 119 -6.28 3.98 2.62
CA ASN A 119 -7.47 3.24 2.22
C ASN A 119 -7.14 1.86 1.60
N ALA A 120 -6.23 1.84 0.62
CA ALA A 120 -5.85 0.60 -0.06
C ALA A 120 -5.11 -0.37 0.85
N LEU A 121 -4.28 0.13 1.77
CA LEU A 121 -3.55 -0.69 2.73
C LEU A 121 -4.47 -1.34 3.76
N VAL A 122 -5.48 -0.61 4.25
CA VAL A 122 -6.54 -1.19 5.09
C VAL A 122 -7.26 -2.31 4.35
N THR A 123 -7.56 -2.13 3.07
CA THR A 123 -8.14 -3.19 2.23
C THR A 123 -7.19 -4.37 2.05
N ALA A 124 -5.88 -4.14 1.96
CA ALA A 124 -4.87 -5.19 1.94
C ALA A 124 -4.72 -5.92 3.28
N GLY A 125 -5.31 -5.41 4.37
CA GLY A 125 -5.21 -5.98 5.71
C GLY A 125 -3.98 -5.52 6.49
N VAL A 126 -3.33 -4.43 6.06
CA VAL A 126 -2.28 -3.78 6.85
C VAL A 126 -2.92 -3.13 8.08
N GLU A 127 -2.21 -3.18 9.19
CA GLU A 127 -2.65 -2.59 10.45
C GLU A 127 -1.52 -1.88 11.18
N ASP A 128 -1.90 -0.84 11.93
CA ASP A 128 -1.05 -0.18 12.93
C ASP A 128 0.37 0.10 12.43
N ALA A 129 0.51 1.01 11.48
CA ALA A 129 1.75 1.26 10.78
C ALA A 129 1.95 2.74 10.43
N ASP A 130 3.17 3.25 10.67
CA ASP A 130 3.62 4.53 10.16
C ASP A 130 4.31 4.31 8.81
N ILE A 131 3.85 5.01 7.78
CA ILE A 131 4.26 4.79 6.40
C ILE A 131 4.85 6.06 5.83
N TYR A 132 5.99 5.91 5.17
CA TYR A 132 6.60 6.98 4.40
C TYR A 132 6.82 6.53 2.96
N VAL A 133 6.26 7.26 2.00
CA VAL A 133 6.45 6.97 0.57
C VAL A 133 7.21 8.09 -0.09
N THR A 134 8.27 7.74 -0.83
CA THR A 134 9.11 8.73 -1.52
C THR A 134 9.64 8.23 -2.87
N ALA A 135 10.22 9.14 -3.63
CA ALA A 135 10.94 8.87 -4.87
C ALA A 135 12.10 9.86 -5.01
N PRO A 136 13.10 9.65 -5.88
CA PRO A 136 14.17 10.63 -6.11
C PRO A 136 13.70 11.94 -6.78
N PHE A 137 12.54 11.92 -7.43
CA PHE A 137 11.87 13.04 -8.10
C PHE A 137 10.37 12.76 -8.17
N GLU A 138 9.55 13.74 -8.60
CA GLU A 138 8.10 13.60 -8.70
C GLU A 138 7.69 12.40 -9.58
N VAL A 139 6.96 11.45 -9.00
CA VAL A 139 6.37 10.28 -9.70
C VAL A 139 4.93 10.04 -9.23
N SER A 140 4.20 9.16 -9.92
CA SER A 140 2.82 8.83 -9.56
C SER A 140 2.70 8.14 -8.19
N GLY A 141 3.66 7.27 -7.86
CA GLY A 141 3.67 6.48 -6.62
C GLY A 141 2.94 5.14 -6.72
N THR A 142 2.36 4.79 -7.86
CA THR A 142 1.54 3.56 -8.00
C THR A 142 2.28 2.27 -7.61
N GLY A 143 3.59 2.20 -7.82
CA GLY A 143 4.41 1.05 -7.40
C GLY A 143 4.64 0.92 -5.90
N ALA A 144 4.50 2.00 -5.13
CA ALA A 144 4.78 2.00 -3.69
C ALA A 144 3.80 1.11 -2.92
N LEU A 145 2.52 1.04 -3.32
CA LEU A 145 1.54 0.19 -2.66
C LEU A 145 1.95 -1.29 -2.72
N THR A 146 2.47 -1.74 -3.86
CA THR A 146 2.99 -3.10 -4.02
C THR A 146 4.16 -3.36 -3.07
N GLY A 147 5.06 -2.39 -2.93
CA GLY A 147 6.16 -2.44 -1.96
C GLY A 147 5.67 -2.54 -0.51
N LEU A 148 4.74 -1.68 -0.12
CA LEU A 148 4.19 -1.64 1.23
C LEU A 148 3.53 -2.95 1.65
N ILE A 149 2.68 -3.51 0.78
CA ILE A 149 2.05 -4.82 1.02
C ILE A 149 3.12 -5.89 1.20
N LYS A 150 4.08 -5.97 0.28
CA LYS A 150 5.17 -6.96 0.32
C LYS A 150 6.04 -6.83 1.57
N ALA A 151 6.34 -5.61 1.98
CA ALA A 151 7.14 -5.33 3.17
C ALA A 151 6.38 -5.74 4.44
N TYR A 152 5.10 -5.44 4.51
CA TYR A 152 4.25 -5.82 5.63
C TYR A 152 4.15 -7.34 5.79
N GLU A 153 3.94 -8.09 4.69
CA GLU A 153 3.93 -9.56 4.73
C GLU A 153 5.24 -10.15 5.28
N ILE A 154 6.37 -9.58 4.87
CA ILE A 154 7.70 -10.03 5.30
C ILE A 154 7.95 -9.71 6.76
N GLU A 155 7.57 -8.52 7.22
CA GLU A 155 7.79 -8.09 8.59
C GLU A 155 6.90 -8.87 9.57
N THR A 156 5.62 -9.06 9.21
CA THR A 156 4.62 -9.70 10.09
C THR A 156 4.52 -11.22 9.96
N ASP A 157 5.20 -11.83 8.98
CA ASP A 157 5.08 -13.26 8.63
C ASP A 157 3.62 -13.66 8.31
N VAL A 158 2.84 -12.72 7.76
CA VAL A 158 1.45 -12.90 7.32
C VAL A 158 1.38 -12.89 5.80
N ASP A 159 0.88 -13.98 5.21
CA ASP A 159 0.58 -14.04 3.77
C ASP A 159 -0.78 -13.37 3.50
N ILE A 160 -0.77 -12.22 2.81
CA ILE A 160 -1.98 -11.57 2.33
C ILE A 160 -2.47 -12.32 1.07
N PRO A 161 -3.76 -12.70 0.97
CA PRO A 161 -4.29 -13.36 -0.21
C PRO A 161 -4.08 -12.56 -1.50
N GLU A 162 -3.69 -13.23 -2.58
CA GLU A 162 -3.44 -12.60 -3.89
C GLU A 162 -4.63 -11.76 -4.39
N ASP A 163 -5.85 -12.27 -4.26
CA ASP A 163 -7.06 -11.54 -4.68
C ASP A 163 -7.28 -10.27 -3.83
N GLN A 164 -6.89 -10.28 -2.56
CA GLN A 164 -6.97 -9.12 -1.67
C GLN A 164 -5.94 -8.05 -2.05
N LYS A 165 -4.71 -8.45 -2.43
CA LYS A 165 -3.70 -7.52 -2.97
C LYS A 165 -4.21 -6.83 -4.25
N ARG A 166 -4.84 -7.59 -5.14
CA ARG A 166 -5.40 -7.05 -6.39
C ARG A 166 -6.54 -6.08 -6.11
N VAL A 167 -7.44 -6.41 -5.19
CA VAL A 167 -8.56 -5.53 -4.82
C VAL A 167 -8.06 -4.25 -4.16
N ALA A 168 -7.01 -4.30 -3.33
CA ALA A 168 -6.36 -3.11 -2.78
C ALA A 168 -5.76 -2.21 -3.88
N ASN A 169 -5.07 -2.80 -4.86
CA ASN A 169 -4.53 -2.05 -6.00
C ASN A 169 -5.66 -1.47 -6.87
N GLU A 170 -6.72 -2.22 -7.13
CA GLU A 170 -7.89 -1.72 -7.85
C GLU A 170 -8.55 -0.54 -7.15
N GLU A 171 -8.71 -0.60 -5.83
CA GLU A 171 -9.24 0.50 -5.04
C GLU A 171 -8.37 1.75 -5.21
N LEU A 172 -7.04 1.62 -5.14
CA LEU A 172 -6.12 2.72 -5.38
C LEU A 172 -6.40 3.41 -6.72
N VAL A 173 -6.55 2.61 -7.78
CA VAL A 173 -6.78 3.10 -9.14
C VAL A 173 -8.15 3.76 -9.27
N LYS A 174 -9.22 3.08 -8.82
CA LYS A 174 -10.59 3.61 -8.89
C LYS A 174 -10.78 4.88 -8.06
N THR A 175 -10.10 4.98 -6.92
CA THR A 175 -10.11 6.21 -6.12
C THR A 175 -9.46 7.36 -6.89
N GLY A 176 -8.35 7.08 -7.59
CA GLY A 176 -7.73 8.03 -8.50
C GLY A 176 -8.68 8.48 -9.61
N GLU A 177 -9.33 7.55 -10.30
CA GLU A 177 -10.27 7.85 -11.40
C GLU A 177 -11.42 8.76 -10.91
N LEU A 178 -11.98 8.47 -9.74
CA LEU A 178 -13.01 9.31 -9.12
C LEU A 178 -12.49 10.70 -8.74
N SER A 179 -11.23 10.79 -8.33
CA SER A 179 -10.61 12.05 -7.91
C SER A 179 -10.53 13.07 -9.03
N GLU A 180 -10.46 12.61 -10.28
CA GLU A 180 -10.49 13.50 -11.45
C GLU A 180 -11.79 14.28 -11.58
N ASN A 181 -12.91 13.59 -11.40
CA ASN A 181 -14.24 14.14 -11.67
C ASN A 181 -14.81 14.85 -10.45
N HIS A 182 -14.48 14.36 -9.25
CA HIS A 182 -15.14 14.76 -8.02
C HIS A 182 -14.23 15.43 -7.01
N GLY A 183 -12.92 15.35 -7.19
CA GLY A 183 -11.93 15.82 -6.21
C GLY A 183 -11.37 14.67 -5.37
N THR A 184 -10.09 14.81 -5.01
CA THR A 184 -9.34 13.79 -4.27
C THR A 184 -9.92 13.50 -2.90
N GLU A 185 -10.31 14.56 -2.18
CA GLU A 185 -10.91 14.47 -0.85
C GLU A 185 -12.21 13.67 -0.93
N GLU A 186 -13.11 14.10 -1.81
CA GLU A 186 -14.43 13.50 -1.98
C GLU A 186 -14.34 12.03 -2.42
N ALA A 187 -13.44 11.71 -3.36
CA ALA A 187 -13.21 10.35 -3.81
C ALA A 187 -12.66 9.45 -2.70
N THR A 188 -11.68 9.94 -1.94
CA THR A 188 -11.06 9.19 -0.83
C THR A 188 -12.06 8.97 0.31
N GLU A 189 -12.85 10.00 0.65
CA GLU A 189 -13.91 9.93 1.66
C GLU A 189 -15.05 9.01 1.21
N LEU A 190 -15.41 8.99 -0.07
CA LEU A 190 -16.42 8.08 -0.62
C LEU A 190 -16.03 6.62 -0.36
N MET A 191 -14.80 6.23 -0.73
CA MET A 191 -14.31 4.87 -0.51
C MET A 191 -14.29 4.51 0.97
N ALA A 192 -13.82 5.42 1.82
CA ALA A 192 -13.76 5.22 3.26
C ALA A 192 -15.15 5.00 3.87
N ARG A 193 -16.13 5.84 3.51
CA ARG A 193 -17.52 5.72 4.02
C ARG A 193 -18.24 4.49 3.52
N ILE A 194 -18.02 4.08 2.26
CA ILE A 194 -18.63 2.85 1.75
C ILE A 194 -18.10 1.65 2.53
N LYS A 195 -16.78 1.58 2.76
CA LYS A 195 -16.17 0.51 3.59
C LYS A 195 -16.72 0.48 5.01
N GLU A 196 -16.80 1.64 5.66
CA GLU A 196 -17.38 1.79 7.00
C GLU A 196 -18.80 1.24 7.02
N ALA A 197 -19.65 1.69 6.09
CA ALA A 197 -21.05 1.30 6.05
C ALA A 197 -21.27 -0.18 5.69
N ILE A 198 -20.44 -0.78 4.83
CA ILE A 198 -20.51 -2.24 4.56
C ILE A 198 -20.25 -3.05 5.84
N GLY A 199 -19.34 -2.60 6.71
CA GLY A 199 -19.12 -3.27 7.99
C GLY A 199 -20.25 -3.06 9.00
N GLU A 200 -21.05 -1.99 8.87
CA GLU A 200 -22.10 -1.63 9.84
C GLU A 200 -23.52 -2.08 9.40
N GLU A 201 -23.76 -2.16 8.10
CA GLU A 201 -25.05 -2.39 7.48
C GLU A 201 -25.12 -3.77 6.81
N ASP A 202 -26.33 -4.30 6.70
CA ASP A 202 -26.58 -5.58 6.03
C ASP A 202 -26.74 -5.35 4.52
N VAL A 203 -25.65 -5.51 3.77
CA VAL A 203 -25.60 -5.37 2.30
C VAL A 203 -25.59 -6.76 1.67
N GLU A 204 -26.76 -7.27 1.29
CA GLU A 204 -26.88 -8.66 0.79
C GLU A 204 -26.97 -8.75 -0.75
N THR A 205 -27.31 -7.65 -1.43
CA THR A 205 -27.57 -7.65 -2.86
C THR A 205 -26.90 -6.48 -3.59
N GLU A 206 -26.67 -6.65 -4.90
CA GLU A 206 -26.19 -5.58 -5.78
C GLU A 206 -27.07 -4.31 -5.68
N GLU A 207 -28.39 -4.48 -5.53
CA GLU A 207 -29.31 -3.34 -5.38
C GLU A 207 -29.11 -2.62 -4.04
N ASP A 208 -28.88 -3.36 -2.95
CA ASP A 208 -28.57 -2.77 -1.64
C ASP A 208 -27.25 -2.00 -1.70
N LEU A 209 -26.22 -2.58 -2.34
CA LEU A 209 -24.92 -1.95 -2.50
C LEU A 209 -25.01 -0.68 -3.37
N ARG A 210 -25.74 -0.72 -4.49
CA ARG A 210 -25.99 0.47 -5.32
C ARG A 210 -26.67 1.58 -4.53
N ASN A 211 -27.72 1.25 -3.79
CA ASN A 211 -28.44 2.23 -2.96
C ASN A 211 -27.55 2.81 -1.86
N LEU A 212 -26.67 1.98 -1.27
CA LEU A 212 -25.70 2.42 -0.28
C LEU A 212 -24.71 3.42 -0.88
N ILE A 213 -24.09 3.07 -2.01
CA ILE A 213 -23.11 3.92 -2.72
C ILE A 213 -23.76 5.24 -3.14
N GLU A 214 -24.96 5.19 -3.74
CA GLU A 214 -25.68 6.39 -4.18
C GLU A 214 -25.99 7.32 -2.99
N ARG A 215 -26.47 6.75 -1.87
CA ARG A 215 -26.75 7.52 -0.66
C ARG A 215 -25.50 8.19 -0.10
N ILE A 216 -24.39 7.47 0.02
CA ILE A 216 -23.15 8.03 0.56
C ILE A 216 -22.61 9.12 -0.36
N ALA A 217 -22.59 8.88 -1.67
CA ALA A 217 -22.18 9.87 -2.66
C ALA A 217 -23.01 11.16 -2.55
N ASP A 218 -24.35 11.04 -2.45
CA ASP A 218 -25.25 12.18 -2.25
C ASP A 218 -24.97 12.95 -0.94
N GLU A 219 -24.65 12.24 0.14
CA GLU A 219 -24.34 12.84 1.45
C GLU A 219 -23.08 13.72 1.44
N ILE A 220 -22.10 13.38 0.60
CA ILE A 220 -20.86 14.15 0.43
C ILE A 220 -20.87 15.02 -0.84
N GLY A 221 -21.99 15.08 -1.55
CA GLY A 221 -22.19 15.99 -2.69
C GLY A 221 -21.61 15.52 -4.01
N ILE A 222 -21.28 14.23 -4.14
CA ILE A 222 -20.84 13.60 -5.38
C ILE A 222 -22.06 13.17 -6.19
N THR A 223 -22.02 13.36 -7.51
CA THR A 223 -22.97 12.74 -8.44
C THR A 223 -22.23 11.80 -9.37
N LEU A 224 -22.33 10.51 -9.08
CA LEU A 224 -21.68 9.46 -9.85
C LEU A 224 -22.33 9.30 -11.23
N THR A 225 -21.51 9.05 -12.24
CA THR A 225 -21.95 8.53 -13.54
C THR A 225 -22.31 7.04 -13.42
N ASP A 226 -23.04 6.52 -14.41
CA ASP A 226 -23.39 5.09 -14.46
C ASP A 226 -22.13 4.20 -14.46
N GLU A 227 -21.06 4.63 -15.13
CA GLU A 227 -19.79 3.90 -15.22
C GLU A 227 -19.04 3.89 -13.89
N GLU A 228 -18.99 5.03 -13.18
CA GLU A 228 -18.41 5.12 -11.84
C GLU A 228 -19.19 4.28 -10.84
N MET A 229 -20.53 4.34 -10.87
CA MET A 229 -21.39 3.52 -10.03
C MET A 229 -21.17 2.03 -10.27
N ASP A 230 -21.17 1.59 -11.54
CA ASP A 230 -20.92 0.19 -11.89
C ASP A 230 -19.52 -0.27 -11.46
N GLY A 231 -18.52 0.62 -11.59
CA GLY A 231 -17.15 0.37 -11.14
C GLY A 231 -17.04 0.19 -9.63
N LEU A 232 -17.71 1.04 -8.85
CA LEU A 232 -17.74 0.96 -7.39
C LEU A 232 -18.49 -0.30 -6.92
N VAL A 233 -19.64 -0.59 -7.50
CA VAL A 233 -20.40 -1.82 -7.20
C VAL A 233 -19.52 -3.05 -7.43
N SER A 234 -18.88 -3.14 -8.60
CA SER A 234 -18.01 -4.27 -8.91
C SER A 234 -16.81 -4.40 -7.95
N LEU A 235 -16.24 -3.29 -7.50
CA LEU A 235 -15.14 -3.30 -6.53
C LEU A 235 -15.63 -3.83 -5.17
N PHE A 236 -16.74 -3.27 -4.67
CA PHE A 236 -17.24 -3.58 -3.33
C PHE A 236 -17.91 -4.95 -3.24
N GLU A 237 -18.52 -5.47 -4.31
CA GLU A 237 -18.96 -6.87 -4.38
C GLU A 237 -17.76 -7.82 -4.23
N ARG A 238 -16.66 -7.54 -4.93
CA ARG A 238 -15.43 -8.34 -4.81
C ARG A 238 -14.82 -8.25 -3.41
N MET A 239 -14.82 -7.08 -2.79
CA MET A 239 -14.39 -6.93 -1.39
C MET A 239 -15.24 -7.77 -0.44
N GLN A 240 -16.57 -7.79 -0.60
CA GLN A 240 -17.47 -8.59 0.23
C GLN A 240 -17.33 -10.10 0.01
N ASP A 241 -16.97 -10.52 -1.20
CA ASP A 241 -16.68 -11.92 -1.53
C ASP A 241 -15.33 -12.40 -0.95
N LEU A 242 -14.45 -11.47 -0.56
CA LEU A 242 -13.19 -11.76 0.13
C LEU A 242 -13.41 -11.89 1.65
N ASP A 243 -12.56 -12.68 2.30
CA ASP A 243 -12.55 -12.85 3.76
C ASP A 243 -11.87 -11.65 4.45
N ILE A 244 -12.30 -10.42 4.09
CA ILE A 244 -11.82 -9.17 4.68
C ILE A 244 -12.37 -9.04 6.09
N ASP A 245 -11.50 -8.72 7.04
CA ASP A 245 -11.91 -8.42 8.42
C ASP A 245 -12.54 -7.02 8.48
N TRP A 246 -13.86 -6.95 8.36
CA TRP A 246 -14.60 -5.68 8.38
C TRP A 246 -14.56 -4.98 9.74
N ASP A 247 -14.42 -5.72 10.84
CA ASP A 247 -14.21 -5.13 12.16
C ASP A 247 -12.85 -4.41 12.19
N HIS A 248 -11.83 -5.01 11.58
CA HIS A 248 -10.52 -4.38 11.40
C HIS A 248 -10.59 -3.13 10.52
N VAL A 249 -11.20 -3.24 9.34
CA VAL A 249 -11.37 -2.11 8.41
C VAL A 249 -12.00 -0.92 9.14
N GLN A 250 -13.03 -1.14 9.94
CA GLN A 250 -13.67 -0.08 10.74
C GLN A 250 -12.74 0.57 11.75
N ASN A 251 -11.90 -0.21 12.44
CA ASN A 251 -10.96 0.34 13.43
C ASN A 251 -9.87 1.21 12.79
N GLN A 252 -9.52 0.96 11.54
CA GLN A 252 -8.50 1.76 10.83
C GLN A 252 -9.11 2.95 10.09
N ILE A 253 -10.32 2.80 9.54
CA ILE A 253 -10.95 3.82 8.69
C ILE A 253 -11.27 5.11 9.45
N SER A 254 -11.52 5.04 10.75
CA SER A 254 -11.80 6.25 11.55
C SER A 254 -10.63 7.23 11.55
N GLN A 255 -9.39 6.73 11.56
CA GLN A 255 -8.20 7.59 11.55
C GLN A 255 -7.93 8.18 10.17
N ILE A 256 -8.22 7.41 9.11
CA ILE A 256 -8.12 7.90 7.73
C ILE A 256 -8.99 9.14 7.54
N ARG A 257 -10.21 9.12 8.08
CA ARG A 257 -11.15 10.27 7.99
C ARG A 257 -10.64 11.50 8.74
N ASP A 258 -10.09 11.32 9.93
CA ASP A 258 -9.50 12.42 10.70
C ASP A 258 -8.32 13.07 9.95
N ASN A 259 -7.49 12.28 9.25
CA ASN A 259 -6.35 12.75 8.47
C ASN A 259 -6.77 13.46 7.15
N ILE A 260 -7.86 13.02 6.51
CA ILE A 260 -8.41 13.70 5.32
C ILE A 260 -8.81 15.14 5.66
N ASP A 261 -9.52 15.36 6.77
CA ASP A 261 -9.95 16.69 7.23
C ASP A 261 -8.75 17.65 7.46
N GLU A 262 -7.61 17.11 7.92
CA GLU A 262 -6.37 17.88 8.14
C GLU A 262 -5.69 18.25 6.82
N TRP A 263 -5.57 17.32 5.87
CA TRP A 263 -4.97 17.55 4.55
C TRP A 263 -5.69 18.64 3.74
N VAL A 264 -7.02 18.63 3.75
CA VAL A 264 -7.87 19.59 2.99
C VAL A 264 -7.64 21.04 3.43
N SER A 265 -7.25 21.21 4.69
CA SER A 265 -6.97 22.52 5.27
C SER A 265 -5.58 23.08 4.88
N SER A 266 -4.77 22.32 4.14
CA SER A 266 -3.39 22.64 3.76
C SER A 266 -3.26 23.41 2.44
N GLU A 267 -2.11 24.06 2.23
CA GLU A 267 -1.79 24.69 0.94
C GLU A 267 -1.31 23.65 -0.10
N GLU A 268 -0.87 22.46 0.34
CA GLU A 268 -0.44 21.33 -0.49
C GLU A 268 -1.58 20.77 -1.38
N ALA A 269 -2.84 20.79 -0.92
CA ALA A 269 -3.97 20.17 -1.63
C ALA A 269 -4.22 20.73 -3.05
N GLN A 270 -3.95 22.02 -3.29
CA GLN A 270 -4.22 22.66 -4.60
C GLN A 270 -3.24 22.24 -5.71
N GLY A 271 -1.98 21.97 -5.36
CA GLY A 271 -0.98 21.52 -6.33
C GLY A 271 -1.22 20.07 -6.76
N PHE A 272 -1.67 19.26 -5.80
CA PHE A 272 -1.94 17.84 -5.98
C PHE A 272 -3.10 17.56 -6.94
N VAL A 273 -4.22 18.30 -6.84
CA VAL A 273 -5.37 18.12 -7.75
C VAL A 273 -4.97 18.31 -9.21
N GLN A 274 -4.10 19.27 -9.51
CA GLN A 274 -3.61 19.46 -10.88
C GLN A 274 -2.79 18.25 -11.36
N SER A 275 -1.95 17.68 -10.49
CA SER A 275 -1.13 16.52 -10.82
C SER A 275 -1.93 15.25 -11.11
N ILE A 276 -3.03 15.00 -10.37
CA ILE A 276 -3.96 13.90 -10.70
C ILE A 276 -4.60 14.11 -12.07
N LEU A 277 -5.12 15.31 -12.34
CA LEU A 277 -5.76 15.63 -13.62
C LEU A 277 -4.79 15.47 -14.80
N ASP A 278 -3.52 15.82 -14.59
CA ASP A 278 -2.48 15.69 -15.61
C ASP A 278 -2.17 14.20 -15.89
N PHE A 279 -1.99 13.37 -14.86
CA PHE A 279 -1.72 11.92 -15.01
C PHE A 279 -2.79 11.21 -15.84
N PHE A 280 -4.07 11.40 -15.52
CA PHE A 280 -5.13 10.69 -16.23
C PHE A 280 -5.52 11.33 -17.56
N SER A 281 -5.28 12.63 -17.75
CA SER A 281 -5.35 13.22 -19.10
C SER A 281 -4.38 12.50 -20.04
N GLU A 282 -3.18 12.15 -19.57
CA GLU A 282 -2.21 11.34 -20.30
C GLU A 282 -2.75 9.90 -20.54
N LEU A 283 -3.33 9.26 -19.51
CA LEU A 283 -3.96 7.94 -19.61
C LEU A 283 -5.07 7.87 -20.67
N ILE A 284 -6.01 8.82 -20.65
CA ILE A 284 -7.13 8.88 -21.59
C ILE A 284 -6.63 9.16 -23.01
N ASP A 285 -5.66 10.05 -23.18
CA ASP A 285 -5.10 10.37 -24.50
C ASP A 285 -4.32 9.18 -25.07
N THR A 286 -3.62 8.41 -24.23
CA THR A 286 -2.98 7.14 -24.60
C THR A 286 -4.02 6.12 -25.08
N VAL A 287 -5.15 5.95 -24.36
CA VAL A 287 -6.24 5.04 -24.75
C VAL A 287 -6.92 5.49 -26.05
N ARG A 288 -7.19 6.79 -26.22
CA ARG A 288 -7.76 7.36 -27.46
C ARG A 288 -6.83 7.21 -28.66
N GLY A 289 -5.53 7.42 -28.48
CA GLY A 289 -4.52 7.26 -29.53
C GLY A 289 -4.46 5.83 -30.07
N TRP A 290 -4.71 4.84 -29.22
CA TRP A 290 -4.82 3.43 -29.62
C TRP A 290 -6.08 3.15 -30.46
N PHE A 291 -7.21 3.78 -30.11
CA PHE A 291 -8.47 3.62 -30.83
C PHE A 291 -8.49 4.37 -32.17
N GLU A 292 -7.91 5.57 -32.24
CA GLU A 292 -7.82 6.36 -33.49
C GLU A 292 -6.72 5.84 -34.44
N GLY A 293 -5.61 5.30 -33.91
CA GLY A 293 -4.53 4.70 -34.70
C GLY A 293 -4.93 3.41 -35.43
N SER A 294 -5.89 2.67 -34.90
CA SER A 294 -6.41 1.43 -35.52
C SER A 294 -7.36 1.66 -36.71
N GLY A 295 -7.72 2.91 -37.00
CA GLY A 295 -8.67 3.29 -38.06
C GLY A 295 -8.06 3.71 -39.42
N SER A 296 -6.72 3.73 -39.56
CA SER A 296 -6.07 4.36 -40.73
C SER A 296 -5.28 3.42 -41.67
N GLU A 297 -5.45 2.10 -41.58
CA GLU A 297 -4.94 1.14 -42.59
C GLU A 297 -6.06 0.31 -43.23
N SER A 298 -7.03 0.99 -43.85
CA SER A 298 -7.83 0.36 -44.91
C SER A 298 -8.25 1.38 -45.96
N GLY A 299 -7.32 1.82 -46.80
CA GLY A 299 -7.67 2.68 -47.92
C GLY A 299 -6.52 3.29 -48.69
N SER A 300 -5.71 2.48 -49.39
CA SER A 300 -5.27 2.67 -50.79
C SER A 300 -4.28 1.60 -51.22
#